data_AF-A0A5J4WGG7-F1
#
_entry.id   AF-A0A5J4WGG7-F1
#
_cell.length_a   1.000
_cell.length_b   1.000
_cell.length_c   1.000
_cell.angle_alpha   90.00
_cell.angle_beta   90.00
_cell.angle_gamma   90.00
#
_symmetry.space_group_name_H-M   'P 1'
#
loop_
_entity.id
_entity.type
_entity.pdbx_description
1 polymer ?
#
loop_
_entity_poly.entity_id
_entity_poly.type
_entity_poly.pdbx_seq_one_letter_code
_entity_poly.pdbx_strand_id
1 'polypeptide(L)'
;MEVMIFQRACLQMNLNPIIDLFSQHFYNLLPRFIQTIRGHGEIAIDALNQVCQKELPWIHPPIPLLPAVLKKIRQEQIESMIIAPL
;
A
#
# COMPACT_ATOMS: atom_id res chain seq x y z
N MET A 1 9.59 -12.20 4.47
CA MET A 1 10.17 -11.76 3.18
C MET A 1 9.84 -10.28 2.93
N GLU A 2 8.57 -9.89 2.99
CA GLU A 2 8.15 -8.50 2.75
C GLU A 2 8.81 -7.47 3.66
N VAL A 3 8.92 -7.72 4.97
CA VAL A 3 9.60 -6.81 5.92
C VAL A 3 11.03 -6.47 5.45
N MET A 4 11.77 -7.46 4.95
CA MET A 4 13.14 -7.25 4.46
C MET A 4 13.16 -6.44 3.16
N ILE A 5 12.22 -6.70 2.24
CA ILE A 5 12.12 -5.96 0.98
C ILE A 5 11.73 -4.50 1.25
N PHE A 6 10.75 -4.29 2.12
CA PHE A 6 10.28 -2.98 2.56
C PHE A 6 11.41 -2.15 3.16
N GLN A 7 12.10 -2.69 4.17
CA GLN A 7 13.20 -1.98 4.84
C GLN A 7 14.33 -1.66 3.85
N ARG A 8 14.68 -2.60 2.98
CA ARG A 8 15.75 -2.41 1.99
C ARG A 8 15.35 -1.37 0.93
N ALA A 9 14.11 -1.40 0.44
CA ALA A 9 13.62 -0.42 -0.52
C ALA A 9 13.59 1.00 0.08
N CYS A 10 13.08 1.15 1.31
CA CYS A 10 13.09 2.42 2.02
C CYS A 10 14.51 2.98 2.17
N LEU A 11 15.47 2.13 2.58
CA LEU A 11 16.86 2.54 2.77
C LEU A 11 17.57 2.89 1.44
N GLN A 12 17.44 2.04 0.41
CA GLN A 12 18.17 2.24 -0.85
C GLN A 12 17.61 3.39 -1.68
N MET A 13 16.30 3.64 -1.60
CA MET A 13 15.62 4.67 -2.37
C MET A 13 15.40 5.96 -1.57
N ASN A 14 15.77 5.99 -0.29
CA ASN A 14 15.51 7.10 0.63
C ASN A 14 14.03 7.53 0.64
N LEU A 15 13.14 6.53 0.67
CA LEU A 15 11.69 6.72 0.69
C LEU A 15 11.14 6.44 2.09
N ASN A 16 10.07 7.15 2.45
CA ASN A 16 9.38 6.99 3.74
C ASN A 16 7.88 6.80 3.52
N PRO A 17 7.44 5.61 3.07
CA PRO A 17 6.03 5.31 2.96
C PRO A 17 5.38 5.30 4.35
N ILE A 18 4.23 5.95 4.50
CA ILE A 18 3.57 6.13 5.81
C ILE A 18 2.22 5.46 5.94
N ILE A 19 1.73 4.86 4.85
CA ILE A 19 0.48 4.09 4.81
C ILE A 19 0.64 2.84 3.94
N ASP A 20 0.07 1.73 4.38
CA ASP A 20 0.03 0.47 3.63
C ASP A 20 -1.38 0.22 3.06
N LEU A 21 -1.47 0.19 1.73
CA LEU A 21 -2.69 -0.11 1.00
C LEU A 21 -2.69 -1.62 0.70
N PHE A 22 -3.75 -2.32 1.14
CA PHE A 22 -3.95 -3.77 1.02
C PHE A 22 -3.30 -4.65 2.10
N SER A 23 -2.91 -4.05 3.23
CA SER A 23 -2.39 -4.79 4.37
C SER A 23 -3.43 -5.67 5.08
N GLN A 24 -2.96 -6.62 5.88
CA GLN A 24 -3.76 -7.37 6.84
C GLN A 24 -3.26 -7.09 8.26
N HIS A 25 -4.14 -7.15 9.28
CA HIS A 25 -3.82 -6.77 10.66
C HIS A 25 -2.56 -7.45 11.23
N PHE A 26 -2.35 -8.72 10.90
CA PHE A 26 -1.20 -9.49 11.41
C PHE A 26 0.08 -9.34 10.57
N TYR A 27 -0.03 -8.74 9.38
CA TYR A 27 1.07 -8.63 8.41
C TYR A 27 1.39 -7.18 8.06
N ASN A 28 0.91 -6.22 8.85
CA ASN A 28 1.11 -4.81 8.56
C ASN A 28 2.56 -4.39 8.77
N LEU A 29 3.13 -3.78 7.74
CA LEU A 29 4.48 -3.21 7.78
C LEU A 29 4.47 -1.80 8.37
N LEU A 30 3.31 -1.14 8.29
CA LEU A 30 3.10 0.23 8.74
C LEU A 30 1.96 0.29 9.76
N PRO A 31 2.03 1.23 10.73
CA PRO A 31 0.99 1.39 11.74
C PRO A 31 -0.32 1.93 11.15
N ARG A 32 -0.26 2.63 10.01
CA ARG A 32 -1.42 3.09 9.25
C ARG A 32 -1.63 2.17 8.07
N PHE A 33 -2.77 1.52 7.99
CA PHE A 33 -3.09 0.62 6.90
C PHE A 33 -4.57 0.60 6.57
N ILE A 34 -4.88 0.24 5.32
CA ILE A 34 -6.23 0.06 4.82
C ILE A 34 -6.44 -1.42 4.50
N GLN A 35 -7.54 -1.98 4.99
CA GLN A 35 -7.92 -3.37 4.73
C GLN A 35 -9.00 -3.47 3.66
N THR A 36 -9.14 -4.66 3.06
CA THR A 36 -10.23 -4.96 2.13
C THR A 36 -11.57 -5.18 2.84
N ILE A 37 -11.52 -5.70 4.07
CA ILE A 37 -12.69 -5.96 4.91
C ILE A 37 -12.54 -5.24 6.24
N ARG A 38 -13.65 -4.99 6.92
CA ARG A 38 -13.63 -4.40 8.26
C ARG A 38 -12.98 -5.37 9.25
N GLY A 39 -12.06 -4.87 10.05
CA GLY A 39 -11.24 -5.64 10.97
C GLY A 39 -10.95 -4.86 12.25
N HIS A 40 -9.70 -4.91 12.69
CA HIS A 40 -9.19 -4.13 13.81
C HIS A 40 -7.94 -3.35 13.41
N GLY A 41 -7.87 -2.08 13.81
CA GLY A 41 -6.70 -1.22 13.62
C GLY A 41 -6.55 -0.59 12.23
N GLU A 42 -7.40 -0.95 11.25
CA GLU A 42 -7.42 -0.27 9.97
C GLU A 42 -7.91 1.17 10.10
N ILE A 43 -7.31 2.09 9.34
CA ILE A 43 -7.75 3.50 9.32
C ILE A 43 -8.92 3.70 8.36
N ALA A 44 -9.09 2.78 7.41
CA ALA A 44 -10.19 2.74 6.46
C ALA A 44 -10.33 1.32 5.90
N ILE A 45 -11.43 1.10 5.18
CA ILE A 45 -11.66 -0.09 4.37
C ILE A 45 -11.71 0.29 2.89
N ASP A 46 -11.43 -0.68 2.03
CA ASP A 46 -11.51 -0.57 0.57
C ASP A 46 -10.58 0.51 -0.01
N ALA A 47 -9.28 0.16 -0.08
CA ALA A 47 -8.23 1.07 -0.55
C ALA A 47 -8.45 1.62 -1.97
N LEU A 48 -9.24 0.94 -2.82
CA LEU A 48 -9.52 1.43 -4.17
C LEU A 48 -10.45 2.64 -4.16
N ASN A 49 -11.40 2.68 -3.21
CA ASN A 49 -12.40 3.75 -3.09
C ASN A 49 -11.99 4.90 -2.14
N GLN A 50 -10.92 4.75 -1.37
CA GLN A 50 -10.39 5.82 -0.52
C GLN A 50 -9.49 6.76 -1.31
N VAL A 51 -9.63 8.08 -1.14
CA VAL A 51 -8.68 9.04 -1.72
C VAL A 51 -7.33 8.86 -1.03
N CYS A 52 -6.30 8.49 -1.78
CA CYS A 52 -4.95 8.53 -1.26
C CYS A 52 -4.54 10.01 -1.18
N GLN A 53 -4.31 10.52 0.03
CA GLN A 53 -3.80 11.89 0.21
C GLN A 53 -2.40 12.01 -0.43
N LYS A 54 -1.76 13.18 -0.38
CA LYS A 54 -0.38 13.40 -0.90
C LYS A 54 0.71 12.65 -0.10
N GLU A 55 0.37 11.47 0.41
CA GLU A 55 1.23 10.55 1.13
C GLU A 55 1.85 9.58 0.12
N LEU A 56 2.98 8.97 0.50
CA LEU A 56 3.62 7.91 -0.26
C LEU A 56 3.10 6.56 0.27
N PRO A 57 2.16 5.87 -0.41
CA PRO A 57 1.71 4.55 0.02
C PRO A 57 2.71 3.46 -0.36
N TRP A 58 2.82 2.49 0.54
CA TRP A 58 3.27 1.13 0.22
C TRP A 58 2.09 0.33 -0.30
N ILE A 59 2.27 -0.40 -1.40
CA ILE A 59 1.21 -1.16 -2.05
C ILE A 59 1.74 -2.54 -2.42
N HIS A 60 1.18 -3.57 -1.78
CA HIS A 60 1.35 -4.95 -2.21
C HIS A 60 -0.03 -5.54 -2.54
N PRO A 61 -0.55 -5.26 -3.75
CA PRO A 61 -1.91 -5.62 -4.07
C PRO A 61 -2.03 -7.11 -4.38
N PRO A 62 -3.19 -7.73 -4.09
CA PRO A 62 -3.54 -9.01 -4.69
C PRO A 62 -3.40 -8.92 -6.22
N ILE A 63 -2.79 -9.92 -6.85
CA ILE A 63 -2.51 -9.95 -8.30
C ILE A 63 -3.74 -9.55 -9.14
N PRO A 64 -4.97 -10.05 -8.86
CA PRO A 64 -6.15 -9.67 -9.62
C PRO A 64 -6.50 -8.17 -9.57
N LEU A 65 -6.05 -7.45 -8.54
CA LEU A 65 -6.33 -6.03 -8.33
C LEU A 65 -5.24 -5.11 -8.88
N LEU A 66 -4.08 -5.63 -9.31
CA LEU A 66 -2.99 -4.83 -9.86
C LEU A 66 -3.44 -3.86 -10.97
N PRO A 67 -4.28 -4.25 -11.95
CA PRO A 67 -4.77 -3.31 -12.97
C PRO A 67 -5.59 -2.15 -12.39
N ALA A 68 -6.42 -2.42 -11.39
CA ALA A 68 -7.24 -1.39 -10.74
C ALA A 68 -6.37 -0.42 -9.92
N VAL A 69 -5.35 -0.95 -9.25
CA VAL A 69 -4.36 -0.16 -8.51
C VAL A 69 -3.57 0.77 -9.42
N LEU A 70 -3.05 0.24 -10.54
CA LEU A 70 -2.33 1.07 -11.53
C LEU A 70 -3.25 2.15 -12.14
N LYS A 71 -4.53 1.83 -12.37
CA LYS A 71 -5.52 2.80 -12.83
C LYS A 71 -5.72 3.92 -11.80
N LYS A 72 -5.86 3.59 -10.52
CA LYS A 72 -6.01 4.56 -9.42
C LYS A 72 -4.79 5.48 -9.34
N ILE A 73 -3.59 4.91 -9.33
CA ILE A 73 -2.33 5.67 -9.26
C ILE A 73 -2.26 6.70 -10.37
N ARG A 74 -2.58 6.29 -11.59
CA ARG A 74 -2.63 7.18 -12.75
C ARG A 74 -3.71 8.26 -12.63
N GLN A 75 -4.89 7.91 -12.12
CA GLN A 75 -6.03 8.85 -11.99
C GLN A 75 -5.79 9.88 -10.88
N GLU A 76 -5.22 9.46 -9.76
CA GLU A 76 -4.95 10.32 -8.60
C GLU A 76 -3.58 11.01 -8.69
N GLN A 77 -2.74 10.63 -9.66
CA GLN A 77 -1.39 11.14 -9.83
C GLN A 77 -0.54 11.00 -8.55
N ILE A 78 -0.68 9.87 -7.87
CA ILE A 78 0.02 9.59 -6.62
C ILE A 78 1.37 8.93 -6.91
N GLU A 79 2.41 9.39 -6.23
CA GLU A 79 3.66 8.64 -6.16
C GLU A 79 3.45 7.46 -5.21
N SER A 80 3.92 6.27 -5.55
CA SER A 80 3.70 5.07 -4.72
C SER A 80 4.79 4.04 -4.90
N MET A 81 4.99 3.23 -3.85
CA MET A 81 5.84 2.05 -3.90
C MET A 81 4.96 0.82 -4.13
N ILE A 82 5.10 0.15 -5.28
CA ILE A 82 4.34 -1.05 -5.60
C ILE A 82 5.27 -2.26 -5.62
N ILE A 83 4.94 -3.28 -4.84
CA ILE A 83 5.45 -4.64 -5.06
C ILE A 83 4.42 -5.42 -5.87
N ALA A 84 4.83 -5.93 -7.03
CA ALA A 84 4.01 -6.82 -7.84
C ALA A 84 4.86 -7.97 -8.38
N PRO A 85 4.29 -9.17 -8.58
CA PRO A 85 4.93 -10.20 -9.37
C PRO A 85 5.05 -9.75 -10.84
N LEU A 86 6.17 -10.12 -11.46
CA LEU A 86 6.46 -9.92 -12.88
C LEU A 86 6.01 -11.11 -13.72
#